data_AF-A0AB35HR39-F1
#
_entry.id   AF-A0AB35HR39-F1
#
_cell.length_a   1.000
_cell.length_b   1.000
_cell.length_c   1.000
_cell.angle_alpha   90.00
_cell.angle_beta   90.00
_cell.angle_gamma   90.00
#
_symmetry.space_group_name_H-M   'P 1'
#
loop_
_entity.id
_entity.type
_entity.pdbx_description
1 polymer ?
#
loop_
_entity_poly.entity_id
_entity_poly.type
_entity_poly.pdbx_seq_one_letter_code
_entity_poly.pdbx_strand_id
1 'polypeptide(L)'
;MPYEPTNWQQGDDITVEKLNKIEQGVADYQIGPKGDPGEDGTNGAKGAKGDKGDQGPAGKDAENQFTDSQKEALLSLIENDESDSE
;
A
#
# COMPACT_ATOMS: atom_id res chain seq x y z
N MET A 1 -0.03 56.70 10.54
CA MET A 1 -1.26 56.94 11.33
C MET A 1 -2.17 55.74 11.14
N PRO A 2 -2.82 55.20 12.18
CA PRO A 2 -3.80 54.13 12.01
C PRO A 2 -4.97 54.61 11.14
N TYR A 3 -5.52 53.72 10.32
CA TYR A 3 -6.68 54.02 9.48
C TYR A 3 -7.92 54.25 10.35
N GLU A 4 -8.54 55.42 10.23
CA GLU A 4 -9.86 55.69 10.80
C GLU A 4 -10.93 55.51 9.72
N PRO A 5 -11.84 54.52 9.87
CA PRO A 5 -12.90 54.27 8.90
C PRO A 5 -13.90 55.44 8.84
N THR A 6 -14.20 55.90 7.64
CA THR A 6 -15.24 56.92 7.42
C THR A 6 -16.63 56.30 7.63
N ASN A 7 -17.42 56.88 8.52
CA ASN A 7 -18.82 56.50 8.72
C ASN A 7 -19.73 57.43 7.91
N TRP A 8 -20.41 56.91 6.90
CA TRP A 8 -21.17 57.71 5.94
C TRP A 8 -22.64 57.83 6.34
N GLN A 9 -23.21 59.02 6.17
CA GLN A 9 -24.64 59.28 6.29
C GLN A 9 -25.27 59.44 4.92
N GLN A 10 -26.58 59.19 4.84
CA GLN A 10 -27.32 59.36 3.60
C GLN A 10 -27.34 60.85 3.20
N GLY A 11 -26.83 61.15 2.00
CA GLY A 11 -26.70 62.52 1.50
C GLY A 11 -25.29 63.12 1.64
N ASP A 12 -24.32 62.38 2.19
CA ASP A 12 -22.94 62.83 2.23
C ASP A 12 -22.27 62.83 0.85
N ASP A 13 -21.55 63.91 0.54
CA ASP A 13 -20.75 64.01 -0.67
C ASP A 13 -19.41 63.26 -0.54
N ILE A 14 -19.06 62.52 -1.61
CA ILE A 14 -17.74 61.89 -1.77
C ILE A 14 -16.77 62.95 -2.31
N THR A 15 -15.96 63.53 -1.42
CA THR A 15 -14.94 64.51 -1.79
C THR A 15 -13.70 63.82 -2.36
N VAL A 16 -12.88 64.57 -3.10
CA VAL A 16 -11.58 64.10 -3.63
C VAL A 16 -10.68 63.54 -2.51
N GLU A 17 -10.70 64.16 -1.34
CA GLU A 17 -9.92 63.73 -0.18
C GLU A 17 -10.41 62.38 0.38
N LYS A 18 -11.74 62.16 0.41
CA LYS A 18 -12.36 60.88 0.77
C LYS A 18 -12.05 59.81 -0.28
N LEU A 19 -12.01 60.16 -1.56
CA LEU A 19 -11.65 59.25 -2.65
C LEU A 19 -10.19 58.80 -2.55
N ASN A 20 -9.26 59.75 -2.34
CA ASN A 20 -7.84 59.45 -2.15
C ASN A 20 -7.59 58.55 -0.93
N LYS A 21 -8.33 58.74 0.17
CA LYS A 21 -8.28 57.85 1.35
C LYS A 21 -8.70 56.42 1.04
N ILE A 22 -9.74 56.24 0.22
CA ILE A 22 -10.20 54.92 -0.20
C ILE A 22 -9.15 54.27 -1.12
N GLU A 23 -8.59 55.04 -2.05
CA GLU A 23 -7.54 54.55 -2.95
C GLU A 23 -6.29 54.11 -2.20
N GLN A 24 -5.87 54.84 -1.17
CA GLN A 24 -4.78 54.42 -0.27
C GLN A 24 -5.13 53.12 0.46
N GLY A 25 -6.33 53.01 1.03
CA GLY A 25 -6.74 51.79 1.74
C GLY A 25 -6.87 50.56 0.84
N VAL A 26 -7.22 50.74 -0.44
CA VAL A 26 -7.29 49.67 -1.43
C VAL A 26 -5.90 49.31 -1.97
N ALA A 27 -5.02 50.28 -2.17
CA ALA A 27 -3.63 50.04 -2.54
C ALA A 27 -2.86 49.24 -1.47
N ASP A 28 -3.19 49.47 -0.19
CA ASP A 28 -2.66 48.72 0.94
C ASP A 28 -3.31 47.34 1.14
N TYR A 29 -4.43 47.05 0.45
CA TYR A 29 -5.02 45.71 0.36
C TYR A 29 -4.18 44.84 -0.59
N GLN A 30 -2.93 44.68 -0.18
CA GLN A 30 -2.00 43.69 -0.68
C GLN A 30 -2.72 42.35 -0.68
N ILE A 31 -2.69 41.71 -1.85
CA ILE A 31 -2.92 40.28 -2.03
C ILE A 31 -2.31 39.58 -0.80
N GLY A 32 -3.17 38.96 0.02
CA GLY A 32 -2.73 38.27 1.23
C GLY A 32 -1.58 37.31 0.89
N PRO A 33 -0.71 36.99 1.86
CA PRO A 33 0.40 36.09 1.59
C PRO A 33 -0.12 34.85 0.88
N LYS A 34 0.60 34.40 -0.15
CA LYS A 34 0.31 33.13 -0.80
C LYS A 34 0.16 32.08 0.29
N GLY A 35 -0.93 31.33 0.28
CA GLY A 35 -1.14 30.25 1.25
C GLY A 35 0.05 29.29 1.25
N ASP A 36 0.30 28.67 2.39
CA ASP A 36 1.37 27.69 2.53
C ASP A 36 1.20 26.56 1.49
N PRO A 37 2.30 25.94 1.03
CA PRO A 37 2.22 24.71 0.24
C PRO A 37 1.36 23.67 0.96
N GLY A 38 0.64 22.85 0.18
CA GLY A 38 -0.08 21.71 0.76
C GLY A 38 0.87 20.70 1.40
N GLU A 39 0.35 19.89 2.31
CA GLU A 39 1.10 18.79 2.91
C GLU A 39 1.50 17.74 1.87
N ASP A 40 2.60 17.05 2.11
CA ASP A 40 3.03 15.91 1.30
C ASP A 40 1.95 14.81 1.31
N GLY A 41 1.79 14.13 0.18
CA GLY A 41 0.89 12.99 0.07
C GLY A 41 1.33 11.84 0.99
N THR A 42 0.36 11.04 1.45
CA THR A 42 0.67 9.83 2.23
C THR A 42 1.43 8.81 1.39
N ASN A 43 2.32 8.04 2.02
CA ASN A 43 2.95 6.88 1.39
C ASN A 43 1.91 5.94 0.76
N GLY A 44 2.23 5.40 -0.41
CA GLY A 44 1.40 4.40 -1.07
C GLY A 44 1.21 3.14 -0.22
N ALA A 45 0.12 2.41 -0.46
CA ALA A 45 -0.13 1.14 0.20
C ALA A 45 1.00 0.13 -0.10
N LYS A 46 1.28 -0.74 0.87
CA LYS A 46 2.20 -1.86 0.67
C LYS A 46 1.70 -2.72 -0.50
N GLY A 47 2.60 -3.14 -1.38
CA GLY A 47 2.29 -4.06 -2.48
C GLY A 47 1.70 -5.38 -1.98
N ALA A 48 0.92 -6.05 -2.84
CA ALA A 48 0.37 -7.36 -2.54
C ALA A 48 1.48 -8.37 -2.22
N LYS A 49 1.18 -9.34 -1.37
CA LYS A 49 2.06 -10.50 -1.17
C LYS A 49 2.18 -11.24 -2.51
N GLY A 50 3.40 -11.64 -2.88
CA GLY A 50 3.62 -12.45 -4.06
C GLY A 50 2.88 -13.79 -3.98
N ASP A 51 2.60 -14.37 -5.15
CA ASP A 51 1.94 -15.66 -5.25
C ASP A 51 2.77 -16.78 -4.60
N LYS A 52 2.07 -17.85 -4.21
CA LYS A 52 2.75 -19.07 -3.75
C LYS A 52 3.54 -19.64 -4.92
N GLY A 53 4.77 -20.09 -4.66
CA GLY A 53 5.56 -20.80 -5.67
C GLY A 53 4.89 -22.10 -6.14
N ASP A 54 5.27 -22.54 -7.33
CA ASP A 54 4.75 -23.77 -7.94
C ASP A 54 5.07 -25.01 -7.11
N GLN A 55 4.27 -26.05 -7.30
CA GLN A 55 4.57 -27.37 -6.75
C GLN A 55 5.87 -27.90 -7.37
N GLY A 56 6.71 -28.55 -6.56
CA GLY A 56 7.89 -29.25 -7.05
C GLY A 56 7.54 -30.41 -8.00
N PRO A 57 8.52 -30.91 -8.77
CA PRO A 57 8.30 -32.05 -9.66
C PRO A 57 7.90 -33.31 -8.87
N ALA A 58 7.25 -34.24 -9.56
CA ALA A 58 6.95 -35.56 -9.00
C ALA A 58 8.24 -36.29 -8.60
N GLY A 59 8.14 -37.14 -7.57
CA GLY A 59 9.21 -38.07 -7.21
C GLY A 59 9.47 -39.09 -8.32
N LYS A 60 10.67 -39.68 -8.31
CA LYS A 60 11.00 -40.80 -9.22
C LYS A 60 10.27 -42.06 -8.76
N ASP A 61 9.96 -42.95 -9.71
CA ASP A 61 9.43 -44.28 -9.42
C ASP A 61 10.41 -45.09 -8.56
N ALA A 62 9.87 -46.01 -7.76
CA ALA A 62 10.69 -46.93 -6.98
C ALA A 62 11.31 -47.99 -7.89
N GLU A 63 12.63 -48.10 -7.86
CA GLU A 63 13.36 -49.17 -8.53
C GLU A 63 13.32 -50.43 -7.67
N ASN A 64 12.96 -51.56 -8.27
CA ASN A 64 13.02 -52.85 -7.57
C ASN A 64 14.49 -53.20 -7.29
N GLN A 65 14.87 -53.19 -6.01
CA GLN A 65 16.23 -53.51 -5.56
C GLN A 65 16.45 -55.02 -5.37
N PHE A 66 15.41 -55.84 -5.46
CA PHE A 66 15.50 -57.28 -5.25
C PHE A 66 15.52 -58.02 -6.58
N THR A 67 16.51 -58.89 -6.74
CA THR A 67 16.54 -59.89 -7.81
C THR A 67 15.43 -60.92 -7.61
N ASP A 68 14.99 -61.56 -8.70
CA ASP A 68 13.96 -62.60 -8.61
C ASP A 68 14.43 -63.78 -7.73
N SER A 69 15.73 -64.11 -7.77
CA SER A 69 16.31 -65.12 -6.88
C SER A 69 16.19 -64.77 -5.39
N GLN A 70 16.29 -63.48 -5.02
CA GLN A 70 16.12 -63.06 -3.62
C GLN A 70 14.65 -63.13 -3.18
N LYS A 71 13.72 -62.89 -4.10
CA LYS A 71 12.27 -63.03 -3.83
C LYS A 71 11.89 -64.48 -3.63
N GLU A 72 12.37 -65.38 -4.51
CA GLU A 72 12.14 -66.82 -4.39
C GLU A 72 12.77 -67.41 -3.12
N ALA A 73 13.99 -66.97 -2.77
CA ALA A 73 14.63 -67.36 -1.53
C ALA A 73 13.80 -66.96 -0.29
N LEU A 74 13.23 -65.75 -0.28
CA LEU A 74 12.35 -65.30 0.80
C LEU A 74 11.02 -66.08 0.82
N LEU A 75 10.46 -66.40 -0.35
CA LEU A 75 9.19 -67.14 -0.45
C LEU A 75 9.35 -68.54 0.14
N SER A 76 10.42 -69.25 -0.24
CA SER A 76 10.72 -70.57 0.30
C SER A 76 10.96 -70.58 1.81
N LEU A 77 11.50 -69.50 2.39
CA LEU A 77 11.71 -69.41 3.83
C LEU A 77 10.38 -69.31 4.59
N ILE A 78 9.38 -68.64 4.02
CA ILE A 78 8.04 -68.50 4.62
C ILE A 78 7.26 -69.82 4.52
N GLU A 79 7.37 -70.55 3.40
CA GLU A 79 6.64 -71.80 3.18
C GLU A 79 7.15 -72.97 4.05
N ASN A 80 8.42 -72.97 4.44
CA ASN A 80 8.97 -74.04 5.29
C ASN A 80 8.48 -73.98 6.75
N ASP A 81 8.07 -72.81 7.27
CA ASP A 81 7.59 -72.65 8.66
C ASP A 81 6.19 -73.26 8.89
N GLU A 82 5.38 -73.44 7.83
CA GLU A 82 4.03 -74.02 7.92
C GLU A 82 4.01 -75.56 7.85
N SER A 83 5.13 -76.20 7.47
CA SER A 83 5.19 -77.64 7.21
C SER A 83 5.51 -78.53 8.41
N ASP A 84 5.95 -77.96 9.55
CA ASP A 84 6.34 -78.70 10.76
C ASP A 84 5.24 -78.73 11.85
N SER A 85 3.96 -78.64 11.45
CA SER A 85 2.81 -78.74 12.38
C SER A 85 1.88 -79.93 12.12
N GLU A 86 2.42 -81.15 12.07
CA GLU A 86 1.66 -82.40 12.29
C GLU A 86 2.41 -83.38 13.20
#